data_AF-A0A379JS15-F1
#
_entry.id   AF-A0A379JS15-F1
#
_cell.length_a   1.000
_cell.length_b   1.000
_cell.length_c   1.000
_cell.angle_alpha   90.00
_cell.angle_beta   90.00
_cell.angle_gamma   90.00
#
_symmetry.space_group_name_H-M   'P 1'
#
loop_
_entity.id
_entity.type
_entity.pdbx_description
1 polymer ?
#
loop_
_entity_poly.entity_id
_entity_poly.type
_entity_poly.pdbx_seq_one_letter_code
_entity_poly.pdbx_strand_id
1 'polypeptide(L)' 'MIVPEMQRDFAKKIGAQTTEIAASHVPQQSRPGDVAKMIIQAVEKTQAAR' A
#
# COMPACT_ATOMS: atom_id res chain seq x y z
N MET A 1 -0.27 -0.69 15.27
CA MET A 1 0.14 -0.84 13.84
C MET A 1 1.60 -1.23 13.77
N ILE A 2 1.99 -2.02 12.76
CA ILE A 2 3.38 -2.29 12.39
C ILE A 2 4.03 -0.95 11.99
N VAL A 3 5.21 -0.63 12.49
CA VAL A 3 5.91 0.61 12.13
C VAL A 3 6.33 0.61 10.65
N PRO A 4 6.40 1.76 9.96
CA PRO A 4 6.65 1.82 8.51
C PRO A 4 7.92 1.07 8.06
N GLU A 5 9.00 1.14 8.85
CA GLU A 5 10.26 0.46 8.57
C GLU A 5 10.08 -1.07 8.51
N MET A 6 9.37 -1.61 9.50
CA MET A 6 9.07 -3.04 9.57
C MET A 6 8.13 -3.47 8.43
N GLN A 7 7.20 -2.61 7.99
CA GLN A 7 6.37 -2.89 6.80
C GLN A 7 7.22 -3.01 5.53
N ARG A 8 8.20 -2.11 5.34
CA ARG A 8 9.14 -2.15 4.20
C ARG A 8 10.01 -3.40 4.23
N ASP A 9 10.52 -3.77 5.41
CA ASP A 9 11.33 -4.99 5.58
C ASP A 9 10.53 -6.26 5.25
N PHE A 10 9.28 -6.35 5.72
CA PHE A 10 8.41 -7.47 5.41
C PHE A 10 8.05 -7.54 3.94
N ALA A 11 7.73 -6.40 3.31
CA ALA A 11 7.43 -6.36 1.88
C ALA A 11 8.63 -6.82 1.04
N LYS A 12 9.85 -6.37 1.38
CA LYS A 12 11.08 -6.81 0.72
C LYS A 12 11.29 -8.31 0.84
N LYS A 13 11.06 -8.90 2.02
CA LYS A 13 11.22 -10.35 2.26
C LYS A 13 10.33 -11.21 1.36
N ILE A 14 9.13 -10.73 1.01
CA ILE A 14 8.16 -11.49 0.21
C ILE A 14 8.07 -11.01 -1.25
N GLY A 15 8.91 -10.06 -1.67
CA GLY A 15 8.85 -9.49 -3.02
C GLY A 15 7.59 -8.66 -3.28
N ALA A 16 6.96 -8.10 -2.24
CA ALA A 16 5.80 -7.22 -2.38
C ALA A 16 6.20 -5.77 -2.67
N GLN A 17 5.26 -5.02 -3.25
CA GLN A 17 5.40 -3.58 -3.48
C GLN A 17 4.82 -2.79 -2.30
N THR A 18 5.48 -1.69 -1.95
CA THR A 18 5.03 -0.76 -0.91
C THR A 18 4.59 0.57 -1.52
N THR A 19 3.49 1.12 -1.02
CA THR A 19 3.02 2.48 -1.34
C THR A 19 2.90 3.27 -0.05
N GLU A 20 3.63 4.38 0.05
CA GLU A 20 3.55 5.27 1.22
C GLU A 20 2.43 6.32 1.03
N ILE A 21 1.64 6.54 2.08
CA ILE A 21 0.54 7.50 2.12
C ILE A 21 0.73 8.39 3.35
N ALA A 22 0.70 9.70 3.17
CA ALA A 22 0.75 10.68 4.25
C ALA A 22 -0.59 10.73 5.03
N ALA A 23 -0.78 9.73 5.88
CA ALA A 23 -2.01 9.47 6.63
C ALA A 23 -1.76 9.40 8.15
N SER A 24 -2.84 9.46 8.93
CA SER A 24 -2.81 9.24 10.38
C SER A 24 -2.78 7.73 10.70
N HIS A 25 -3.05 7.35 11.96
CA HIS A 25 -3.01 5.96 12.42
C HIS A 25 -3.95 5.01 11.66
N VAL A 26 -5.02 5.50 11.05
CA VAL A 26 -5.99 4.65 10.33
C VAL A 26 -6.15 5.22 8.92
N PRO A 27 -5.34 4.78 7.94
CA PRO A 27 -5.28 5.40 6.62
C PRO A 27 -6.61 5.33 5.86
N GLN A 28 -7.38 4.25 6.02
CA GLN A 28 -8.71 4.12 5.43
C GLN A 28 -9.73 5.14 5.99
N GLN A 29 -9.50 5.69 7.18
CA GLN A 29 -10.36 6.75 7.75
C GLN A 29 -9.84 8.15 7.41
N SER A 30 -8.52 8.38 7.52
CA SER A 30 -7.96 9.72 7.28
C SER A 30 -7.79 10.06 5.80
N ARG A 31 -7.57 9.05 4.94
CA ARG A 31 -7.25 9.19 3.52
C ARG A 31 -7.94 8.11 2.66
N PRO A 32 -9.28 7.93 2.76
CA PRO A 32 -9.99 6.86 2.04
C PRO A 32 -9.77 6.90 0.52
N GLY A 33 -9.72 8.10 -0.08
CA GLY A 33 -9.50 8.25 -1.52
C GLY A 33 -8.13 7.78 -2.00
N ASP A 34 -7.07 8.08 -1.24
CA ASP A 34 -5.70 7.67 -1.58
C ASP A 34 -5.53 6.15 -1.46
N VAL A 35 -6.15 5.55 -0.43
CA VAL A 35 -6.17 4.10 -0.24
C VAL A 35 -6.92 3.42 -1.40
N ALA A 36 -8.10 3.91 -1.77
CA ALA A 36 -8.88 3.35 -2.87
C ALA A 36 -8.12 3.44 -4.21
N LYS A 37 -7.51 4.60 -4.50
CA LYS A 37 -6.68 4.81 -5.69
C LYS A 37 -5.53 3.81 -5.76
N MET A 38 -4.82 3.60 -4.65
CA MET A 38 -3.71 2.64 -4.58
C MET A 38 -4.16 1.21 -4.90
N ILE A 39 -5.32 0.78 -4.37
CA ILE A 39 -5.88 -0.55 -4.64
C ILE A 39 -6.21 -0.72 -6.13
N ILE A 40 -6.90 0.25 -6.73
CA ILE A 40 -7.28 0.21 -8.15
C ILE A 40 -6.02 0.12 -9.04
N GLN A 41 -5.01 0.95 -8.77
CA GLN A 41 -3.75 0.92 -9.51
C GLN A 41 -3.01 -0.43 -9.39
N ALA A 42 -3.03 -1.05 -8.21
CA ALA A 42 -2.43 -2.37 -8.02
C ALA A 42 -3.17 -3.46 -8.82
N VAL A 43 -4.50 -3.39 -8.88
CA VAL A 43 -5.34 -4.30 -9.67
C VAL A 43 -5.06 -4.13 -11.17
N GLU A 44 -5.06 -2.90 -11.67
CA GLU A 44 -4.76 -2.60 -13.09
C GLU A 44 -3.36 -3.09 -13.49
N LYS A 45 -2.35 -2.83 -12.66
CA LYS A 45 -0.97 -3.29 -12.89
C LYS A 45 -0.87 -4.81 -12.95
N THR A 46 -1.60 -5.52 -12.07
CA THR A 46 -1.63 -6.98 -12.07
C THR A 46 -2.31 -7.54 -13.32
N GLN A 47 -3.35 -6.88 -13.82
CA GLN A 47 -4.03 -7.29 -15.06
C GLN A 47 -3.17 -7.06 -16.29
N ALA A 48 -2.44 -5.95 -16.36
CA ALA A 48 -1.54 -5.64 -17.48
C ALA A 48 -0.31 -6.57 -17.57
N ALA A 49 0.05 -7.24 -16.47
CA ALA A 49 1.17 -8.19 -16.42
C ALA A 49 0.76 -9.65 -16.74
N ARG A 50 -0.53 -9.91 -16.98
CA ARG A 50 -1.05 -11.21 -17.43
C ARG A 50 -1.18 -11.24 -18.94
#